data_AF-A0A535Z8D3-F1
#
_entry.id   AF-A0A535Z8D3-F1
#
_cell.length_a   1.000
_cell.length_b   1.000
_cell.length_c   1.000
_cell.angle_alpha   90.00
_cell.angle_beta   90.00
_cell.angle_gamma   90.00
#
_symmetry.space_group_name_H-M   'P 1'
#
loop_
_entity.id
_entity.type
_entity.pdbx_description
1 polymer ?
#
loop_
_entity_poly.entity_id
_entity_poly.type
_entity_poly.pdbx_seq_one_letter_code
_entity_poly.pdbx_strand_id
1 'polypeptide(L)'
;RYPSPGAPELAADVRRLLSDQPVAEEPDRGLDHGAYVPLTVMYPAADVPVLQVSMPSLDPEELFEIGRRLRPLRDQGVLVIGSGFLTHGLPFLRDFRLDAPPPAWSTEFDAWAHEALEHGDVDELSDFIHRAPAVRYAHPRTEHLAPLFVTLGAGDSNGAPLPSIIDGYWMGLSKRSIQIP
;
A
#
# COMPACT_ATOMS: atom_id res chain seq x y z
N ARG A 1 -20.18 2.10 2.98
CA ARG A 1 -19.97 1.10 4.05
C ARG A 1 -19.86 -0.26 3.38
N TYR A 2 -18.87 -1.07 3.74
CA TYR A 2 -18.63 -2.41 3.19
C TYR A 2 -18.79 -3.43 4.33
N PRO A 3 -19.84 -4.27 4.33
CA PRO A 3 -20.21 -5.09 5.49
C PRO A 3 -19.56 -6.48 5.46
N SER A 4 -18.23 -6.56 5.37
CA SER A 4 -17.53 -7.84 5.44
C SER A 4 -17.67 -8.51 6.82
N PRO A 5 -17.64 -9.86 6.88
CA PRO A 5 -17.42 -10.57 8.13
C PRO A 5 -16.11 -10.11 8.80
N GLY A 6 -16.10 -10.10 10.14
CA GLY A 6 -14.86 -9.95 10.90
C GLY A 6 -13.98 -11.20 10.80
N ALA A 7 -12.68 -11.06 11.07
CA ALA A 7 -11.71 -12.15 11.01
C ALA A 7 -10.96 -12.31 12.36
N PRO A 8 -11.63 -12.79 13.43
CA PRO A 8 -11.04 -12.86 14.78
C PRO A 8 -9.87 -13.83 14.89
N GLU A 9 -9.91 -14.95 14.17
CA GLU A 9 -8.78 -15.91 14.13
C GLU A 9 -7.55 -15.27 13.48
N LEU A 10 -7.74 -14.59 12.35
CA LEU A 10 -6.69 -13.81 11.70
C LEU A 10 -6.14 -12.70 12.60
N ALA A 11 -6.99 -12.02 13.37
CA ALA A 11 -6.57 -11.01 14.34
C ALA A 11 -5.67 -11.61 15.44
N ALA A 12 -6.03 -12.80 15.94
CA ALA A 12 -5.22 -13.53 16.92
C ALA A 12 -3.85 -13.92 16.34
N ASP A 13 -3.79 -14.35 15.08
CA ASP A 13 -2.53 -14.67 14.41
C ASP A 13 -1.66 -13.44 14.16
N VAL A 14 -2.24 -12.33 13.70
CA VAL A 14 -1.51 -11.05 13.54
C VAL A 14 -0.92 -10.62 14.88
N ARG A 15 -1.70 -10.65 15.96
CA ARG A 15 -1.23 -10.32 17.31
C ARG A 15 -0.08 -11.22 17.76
N ARG A 16 -0.12 -12.51 17.44
CA ARG A 16 0.94 -13.46 17.75
C ARG A 16 2.22 -13.17 16.96
N LEU A 17 2.09 -12.81 15.67
CA LEU A 17 3.24 -12.49 14.81
C LEU A 17 3.89 -11.15 15.17
N LEU A 18 3.13 -10.22 15.73
CA LEU A 18 3.59 -8.89 16.17
C LEU A 18 3.69 -8.77 17.70
N SER A 19 3.98 -9.87 18.40
CA SER A 19 3.87 -9.95 19.87
C SER A 19 4.83 -9.05 20.66
N ASP A 20 5.86 -8.52 20.00
CA ASP A 20 6.84 -7.57 20.56
C ASP A 20 6.37 -6.11 20.48
N GLN A 21 5.22 -5.85 19.84
CA GLN A 21 4.61 -4.53 19.76
C GLN A 21 3.29 -4.47 20.55
N PRO A 22 2.97 -3.33 21.18
CA PRO A 22 1.66 -3.13 21.77
C PRO A 22 0.60 -3.06 20.65
N VAL A 23 -0.35 -3.99 20.67
CA VAL A 23 -1.47 -4.03 19.72
C VAL A 23 -2.75 -3.67 20.45
N ALA A 24 -3.47 -2.66 19.93
CA ALA A 24 -4.83 -2.34 20.36
C ALA A 24 -5.84 -3.09 19.47
N GLU A 25 -6.93 -3.59 20.08
CA GLU A 25 -8.00 -4.28 19.37
C GLU A 25 -9.26 -3.40 19.36
N GLU A 26 -9.82 -3.18 18.18
CA GLU A 26 -10.99 -2.32 17.96
C GLU A 26 -12.06 -3.08 17.14
N PRO A 27 -12.69 -4.13 17.70
CA PRO A 27 -13.57 -5.04 16.94
C PRO A 27 -14.83 -4.36 16.39
N ASP A 28 -15.27 -3.26 17.00
CA ASP A 28 -16.45 -2.49 16.57
C ASP A 28 -16.11 -1.38 15.56
N ARG A 29 -14.82 -1.14 15.30
CA ARG A 29 -14.37 -0.13 14.35
C ARG A 29 -14.60 -0.65 12.92
N GLY A 30 -15.43 0.06 12.17
CA GLY A 30 -15.63 -0.25 10.75
C GLY A 30 -14.37 0.01 9.90
N LEU A 31 -14.35 -0.58 8.70
CA LEU A 31 -13.31 -0.33 7.71
C LEU A 31 -13.27 1.15 7.31
N ASP A 32 -12.08 1.72 7.27
CA ASP A 32 -11.88 3.07 6.74
C ASP A 32 -11.92 3.11 5.20
N HIS A 33 -11.90 4.32 4.66
CA HIS A 33 -11.97 4.58 3.22
C HIS A 33 -10.84 3.88 2.43
N GLY A 34 -9.62 3.83 2.97
CA GLY A 34 -8.49 3.18 2.30
C GLY A 34 -8.71 1.67 2.20
N ALA A 35 -9.29 1.06 3.23
CA ALA A 35 -9.58 -0.37 3.25
C ALA A 35 -10.80 -0.76 2.39
N TYR A 36 -11.94 -0.07 2.53
CA TYR A 36 -13.18 -0.57 1.90
C TYR A 36 -13.28 -0.28 0.40
N VAL A 37 -12.71 0.81 -0.11
CA VAL A 37 -12.84 1.20 -1.54
C VAL A 37 -12.32 0.14 -2.50
N PRO A 38 -11.08 -0.39 -2.37
CA PRO A 38 -10.63 -1.46 -3.26
C PRO A 38 -11.51 -2.71 -3.12
N LEU A 39 -11.94 -3.05 -1.91
CA LEU A 39 -12.75 -4.23 -1.64
C LEU A 39 -14.15 -4.17 -2.26
N THR A 40 -14.79 -3.00 -2.31
CA THR A 40 -16.08 -2.84 -2.99
C THR A 40 -16.03 -3.17 -4.48
N VAL A 41 -14.87 -3.02 -5.10
CA VAL A 41 -14.65 -3.32 -6.53
C VAL A 41 -14.22 -4.78 -6.71
N MET A 42 -13.29 -5.26 -5.89
CA MET A 42 -12.74 -6.61 -6.00
C MET A 42 -13.71 -7.70 -5.54
N TYR A 43 -14.42 -7.47 -4.43
CA TYR A 43 -15.29 -8.44 -3.74
C TYR A 43 -16.66 -7.81 -3.40
N PRO A 44 -17.46 -7.41 -4.39
CA PRO A 44 -18.68 -6.62 -4.17
C PRO A 44 -19.74 -7.30 -3.29
N ALA A 45 -19.70 -8.62 -3.15
CA ALA A 45 -20.59 -9.38 -2.28
C ALA A 45 -20.30 -9.20 -0.77
N ALA A 46 -19.11 -8.68 -0.42
CA ALA A 46 -18.67 -8.51 0.96
C ALA A 46 -18.76 -9.80 1.80
N ASP A 47 -18.44 -10.94 1.20
CA ASP A 47 -18.51 -12.28 1.80
C ASP A 47 -17.14 -12.82 2.26
N VAL A 48 -16.05 -12.15 1.91
CA VAL A 48 -14.69 -12.44 2.39
C VAL A 48 -14.46 -11.78 3.76
N PRO A 49 -14.00 -12.51 4.79
CA PRO A 49 -13.62 -11.91 6.07
C PRO A 49 -12.45 -10.92 5.92
N VAL A 50 -12.55 -9.76 6.58
CA VAL A 50 -11.53 -8.70 6.48
C VAL A 50 -11.06 -8.29 7.87
N LEU A 51 -9.74 -8.19 8.03
CA LEU A 51 -9.09 -7.54 9.17
C LEU A 51 -8.39 -6.27 8.68
N GLN A 52 -8.75 -5.13 9.26
CA GLN A 52 -7.98 -3.90 9.06
C GLN A 52 -6.85 -3.82 10.08
N VAL A 53 -5.63 -3.56 9.61
CA VAL A 53 -4.45 -3.31 10.44
C VAL A 53 -3.99 -1.87 10.22
N SER A 54 -3.80 -1.12 11.30
CA SER A 54 -3.19 0.21 11.24
C SER A 54 -1.66 0.11 11.14
N MET A 55 -1.03 1.07 10.49
CA MET A 55 0.43 1.20 10.46
C MET A 55 0.91 2.01 11.67
N PRO A 56 1.88 1.50 12.47
CA PRO A 56 2.38 2.21 13.66
C PRO A 56 3.38 3.33 13.31
N SER A 57 3.84 3.38 12.06
CA SER A 57 4.89 4.26 11.57
C SER A 57 4.64 4.62 10.10
N LEU A 58 5.43 5.57 9.59
CA LEU A 58 5.55 5.88 8.17
C LEU A 58 6.95 5.54 7.63
N ASP A 59 7.82 4.97 8.47
CA ASP A 59 9.16 4.57 8.10
C ASP A 59 9.14 3.31 7.20
N PRO A 60 9.74 3.37 6.00
CA PRO A 60 9.73 2.24 5.06
C PRO A 60 10.35 0.96 5.61
N GLU A 61 11.45 1.06 6.37
CA GLU A 61 12.17 -0.10 6.89
C GLU A 61 11.34 -0.79 7.99
N GLU A 62 10.77 -0.01 8.92
CA GLU A 62 9.87 -0.55 9.95
C GLU A 62 8.63 -1.23 9.34
N LEU A 63 8.04 -0.62 8.31
CA LEU A 63 6.86 -1.16 7.63
C LEU A 63 7.20 -2.42 6.81
N PHE A 64 8.37 -2.45 6.18
CA PHE A 64 8.86 -3.63 5.49
C PHE A 64 9.06 -4.81 6.46
N GLU A 65 9.65 -4.56 7.63
CA GLU A 65 9.82 -5.60 8.65
C GLU A 65 8.47 -6.09 9.21
N ILE A 66 7.49 -5.20 9.41
CA ILE A 66 6.11 -5.62 9.74
C ILE A 66 5.56 -6.53 8.64
N GLY A 67 5.72 -6.15 7.37
CA GLY A 67 5.35 -6.99 6.23
C GLY A 67 5.99 -8.38 6.29
N ARG A 68 7.31 -8.45 6.53
CA ARG A 68 8.05 -9.72 6.63
C ARG A 68 7.48 -10.63 7.71
N ARG A 69 7.13 -10.07 8.87
CA ARG A 69 6.53 -10.83 9.98
C ARG A 69 5.13 -11.35 9.65
N LEU A 70 4.36 -10.62 8.83
CA LEU A 70 3.03 -11.03 8.37
C LEU A 70 3.06 -12.08 7.25
N ARG A 71 4.20 -12.28 6.59
CA ARG A 71 4.32 -13.20 5.46
C ARG A 71 3.77 -14.60 5.69
N PRO A 72 3.98 -15.29 6.83
CA PRO A 72 3.48 -16.65 7.03
C PRO A 72 1.95 -16.79 6.92
N LEU A 73 1.20 -15.68 6.95
CA LEU A 73 -0.25 -15.67 6.71
C LEU A 73 -0.59 -15.95 5.25
N ARG A 74 0.30 -15.62 4.30
CA ARG A 74 0.09 -15.88 2.87
C ARG A 74 0.01 -17.37 2.57
N ASP A 75 0.80 -18.18 3.26
CA ASP A 75 0.77 -19.65 3.18
C ASP A 75 -0.53 -20.25 3.75
N GLN A 76 -1.32 -19.44 4.47
CA GLN A 76 -2.61 -19.81 5.06
C GLN A 76 -3.80 -19.30 4.23
N GLY A 77 -3.56 -18.81 3.01
CA GLY A 77 -4.60 -18.29 2.12
C GLY A 77 -5.03 -16.86 2.43
N VAL A 78 -4.23 -16.09 3.18
CA VAL A 78 -4.50 -14.68 3.47
C VAL A 78 -3.95 -13.79 2.36
N LEU A 79 -4.82 -12.94 1.80
CA LEU A 79 -4.43 -11.85 0.90
C LEU A 79 -4.03 -10.61 1.70
N VAL A 80 -2.78 -10.17 1.56
CA VAL A 80 -2.29 -8.91 2.15
C VAL A 80 -2.49 -7.78 1.15
N ILE A 81 -3.23 -6.74 1.53
CA ILE A 81 -3.52 -5.57 0.69
C ILE A 81 -2.96 -4.31 1.34
N GLY A 82 -2.04 -3.64 0.64
CA GLY A 82 -1.61 -2.27 0.93
C GLY A 82 -2.33 -1.32 -0.01
N SER A 83 -3.25 -0.51 0.52
CA SER A 83 -4.08 0.40 -0.27
C SER A 83 -3.65 1.85 -0.06
N GLY A 84 -3.35 2.54 -1.16
CA GLY A 84 -2.77 3.89 -1.14
C GLY A 84 -2.75 4.53 -2.52
N PHE A 85 -1.79 5.42 -2.75
CA PHE A 85 -1.53 6.09 -4.03
C PHE A 85 -0.02 6.16 -4.25
N LEU A 86 0.42 5.83 -5.46
CA LEU A 86 1.85 5.95 -5.79
C LEU A 86 2.29 7.42 -5.83
N THR A 87 1.42 8.36 -6.14
CA THR A 87 1.67 9.79 -5.89
C THR A 87 0.46 10.46 -5.24
N HIS A 88 0.68 11.33 -4.25
CA HIS A 88 -0.38 11.96 -3.47
C HIS A 88 -0.10 13.45 -3.18
N GLY A 89 0.27 14.18 -4.23
CA GLY A 89 0.60 15.61 -4.20
C GLY A 89 -0.59 16.56 -4.31
N LEU A 90 -1.72 16.27 -3.64
CA LEU A 90 -2.95 17.07 -3.74
C LEU A 90 -2.76 18.60 -3.62
N PRO A 91 -1.96 19.12 -2.67
CA PRO A 91 -1.74 20.57 -2.54
C PRO A 91 -1.07 21.24 -3.75
N PHE A 92 -0.46 20.45 -4.64
CA PHE A 92 0.28 20.93 -5.80
C PHE A 92 -0.46 20.73 -7.13
N LEU A 93 -1.64 20.12 -7.11
CA LEU A 93 -2.51 20.06 -8.28
C LEU A 93 -3.05 21.45 -8.63
N ARG A 94 -3.14 21.72 -9.93
CA ARG A 94 -3.71 22.96 -10.49
C ARG A 94 -4.98 22.73 -11.30
N ASP A 95 -5.24 21.47 -11.68
CA ASP A 95 -6.44 21.01 -12.37
C ASP A 95 -6.97 19.79 -11.61
N PHE A 96 -8.23 19.82 -11.21
CA PHE A 96 -8.89 18.78 -10.42
C PHE A 96 -9.87 17.93 -11.25
N ARG A 97 -9.89 18.10 -12.59
CA ARG A 97 -10.66 17.21 -13.46
C ARG A 97 -10.09 15.79 -13.38
N LEU A 98 -10.96 14.79 -13.43
CA LEU A 98 -10.55 13.38 -13.32
C LEU A 98 -9.59 12.95 -14.43
N ASP A 99 -9.77 13.53 -15.63
CA ASP A 99 -8.98 13.32 -16.84
C ASP A 99 -7.88 14.37 -17.03
N ALA A 100 -7.55 15.15 -16.00
CA ALA A 100 -6.46 16.13 -16.08
C ALA A 100 -5.14 15.42 -16.44
N PRO A 101 -4.33 16.01 -17.35
CA PRO A 101 -3.02 15.46 -17.64
C PRO A 101 -2.15 15.50 -16.37
N PRO A 102 -1.35 14.46 -16.12
CA PRO A 102 -0.52 14.43 -14.93
C PRO A 102 0.56 15.53 -14.98
N PRO A 103 0.81 16.22 -13.86
CA PRO A 103 1.92 17.16 -13.78
C PRO A 103 3.26 16.40 -13.83
N ALA A 104 4.32 17.08 -14.27
CA ALA A 104 5.64 16.48 -14.46
C ALA A 104 6.16 15.74 -13.21
N TRP A 105 5.95 16.32 -12.01
CA TRP A 105 6.36 15.67 -10.76
C TRP A 105 5.69 14.32 -10.53
N SER A 106 4.45 14.12 -11.01
CA SER A 106 3.74 12.84 -10.85
C SER A 106 4.21 11.82 -11.87
N THR A 107 4.49 12.24 -13.11
CA THR A 107 5.02 11.33 -14.13
C THR A 107 6.46 10.92 -13.85
N GLU A 108 7.29 11.84 -13.33
CA GLU A 108 8.69 11.58 -12.98
C GLU A 108 8.80 10.59 -11.81
N PHE A 109 8.02 10.80 -10.74
CA PHE A 109 8.02 9.88 -9.60
C PHE A 109 7.47 8.50 -10.00
N ASP A 110 6.37 8.46 -10.78
CA ASP A 110 5.79 7.20 -11.25
C ASP A 110 6.77 6.40 -12.12
N ALA A 111 7.48 7.07 -13.04
CA ALA A 111 8.46 6.42 -13.90
C ALA A 111 9.63 5.85 -13.10
N TRP A 112 10.17 6.62 -12.15
CA TRP A 112 11.24 6.17 -11.26
C TRP A 112 10.81 4.96 -10.42
N ALA A 113 9.63 5.03 -9.79
CA ALA A 113 9.13 3.93 -8.97
C ALA A 113 8.83 2.69 -9.83
N HIS A 114 8.32 2.87 -11.04
CA HIS A 114 8.10 1.77 -11.99
C HIS A 114 9.40 1.05 -12.33
N GLU A 115 10.46 1.79 -12.65
CA GLU A 115 11.78 1.22 -12.94
C GLU A 115 12.33 0.43 -11.75
N ALA A 116 12.25 0.98 -10.54
CA ALA A 116 12.68 0.28 -9.34
C ALA A 116 11.87 -1.01 -9.09
N LEU A 117 10.55 -0.97 -9.31
CA LEU A 117 9.67 -2.13 -9.20
C LEU A 117 10.00 -3.22 -10.24
N GLU A 118 10.30 -2.86 -11.48
CA GLU A 118 10.70 -3.81 -12.53
C GLU A 118 12.02 -4.51 -12.22
N HIS A 119 12.93 -3.83 -11.53
CA HIS A 119 14.19 -4.40 -11.08
C HIS A 119 14.10 -5.10 -9.71
N GLY A 120 12.93 -5.07 -9.06
CA GLY A 120 12.77 -5.60 -7.71
C GLY A 120 13.63 -4.85 -6.67
N ASP A 121 13.98 -3.59 -6.94
CA ASP A 121 14.89 -2.79 -6.14
C ASP A 121 14.16 -2.13 -4.96
N VAL A 122 13.95 -2.94 -3.91
CA VAL A 122 13.28 -2.50 -2.69
C VAL A 122 14.11 -1.46 -1.93
N ASP A 123 15.44 -1.51 -2.02
CA ASP A 123 16.32 -0.55 -1.37
C ASP A 123 16.18 0.84 -2.01
N GLU A 124 16.13 0.90 -3.35
CA GLU A 124 15.82 2.13 -4.09
C GLU A 124 14.47 2.72 -3.68
N LEU A 125 13.43 1.88 -3.64
CA LEU A 125 12.08 2.30 -3.24
C LEU A 125 12.01 2.78 -1.79
N SER A 126 12.75 2.14 -0.88
CA SER A 126 12.72 2.48 0.55
C SER A 126 13.42 3.80 0.85
N ASP A 127 14.41 4.18 0.03
CA ASP A 127 15.14 5.46 0.12
C ASP A 127 14.54 6.56 -0.78
N PHE A 128 13.23 6.48 -1.08
CA PHE A 128 12.55 7.41 -2.00
C PHE A 128 12.70 8.89 -1.61
N ILE A 129 12.87 9.22 -0.32
CA ILE A 129 13.08 10.59 0.15
C ILE A 129 14.35 11.21 -0.46
N HIS A 130 15.39 10.41 -0.65
CA HIS A 130 16.69 10.86 -1.12
C HIS A 130 16.89 10.57 -2.61
N ARG A 131 16.28 9.50 -3.13
CA ARG A 131 16.52 9.03 -4.49
C ARG A 131 15.45 9.42 -5.50
N ALA A 132 14.20 9.52 -5.07
CA ALA A 132 13.10 9.76 -6.00
C ALA A 132 13.09 11.20 -6.53
N PRO A 133 12.84 11.38 -7.84
CA PRO A 133 12.65 12.71 -8.39
C PRO A 133 11.37 13.33 -7.85
N ALA A 134 11.40 14.65 -7.66
CA ALA A 134 10.22 15.46 -7.32
C ALA A 134 9.43 15.00 -6.07
N VAL A 135 10.05 14.23 -5.15
CA VAL A 135 9.40 13.63 -3.98
C VAL A 135 8.65 14.65 -3.11
N ARG A 136 9.19 15.87 -2.95
CA ARG A 136 8.53 16.94 -2.18
C ARG A 136 7.15 17.34 -2.72
N TYR A 137 6.90 17.11 -4.02
CA TYR A 137 5.61 17.35 -4.66
C TYR A 137 4.76 16.08 -4.68
N ALA A 138 5.36 14.93 -5.01
CA ALA A 138 4.65 13.66 -5.07
C ALA A 138 4.14 13.21 -3.69
N HIS A 139 4.92 13.46 -2.64
CA HIS A 139 4.62 13.07 -1.26
C HIS A 139 4.95 14.22 -0.29
N PRO A 140 4.09 15.26 -0.21
CA PRO A 140 4.17 16.24 0.87
C PRO A 140 3.98 15.58 2.25
N ARG A 141 3.25 14.47 2.26
CA ARG A 141 3.23 13.45 3.31
C ARG A 141 3.24 12.06 2.65
N THR A 142 3.67 11.04 3.39
CA THR A 142 4.05 9.72 2.86
C THR A 142 3.03 8.62 3.18
N GLU A 143 1.92 8.94 3.86
CA GLU A 143 0.92 7.98 4.35
C GLU A 143 0.25 7.16 3.24
N HIS A 144 0.19 7.69 2.02
CA HIS A 144 -0.40 6.99 0.89
C HIS A 144 0.60 6.12 0.13
N LEU A 145 1.90 6.31 0.33
CA LEU A 145 2.95 5.43 -0.19
C LEU A 145 3.29 4.32 0.82
N ALA A 146 3.26 4.64 2.10
CA ALA A 146 3.62 3.76 3.22
C ALA A 146 3.06 2.31 3.13
N PRO A 147 1.79 2.07 2.75
CA PRO A 147 1.26 0.70 2.65
C PRO A 147 2.01 -0.21 1.67
N LEU A 148 2.70 0.38 0.68
CA LEU A 148 3.54 -0.36 -0.27
C LEU A 148 4.61 -1.18 0.46
N PHE A 149 5.28 -0.60 1.46
CA PHE A 149 6.40 -1.25 2.14
C PHE A 149 5.96 -2.47 2.96
N VAL A 150 4.76 -2.43 3.56
CA VAL A 150 4.15 -3.60 4.21
C VAL A 150 3.93 -4.71 3.18
N THR A 151 3.38 -4.38 2.01
CA THR A 151 3.16 -5.39 0.95
C THR A 151 4.46 -5.96 0.40
N LEU A 152 5.49 -5.12 0.20
CA LEU A 152 6.81 -5.57 -0.25
C LEU A 152 7.44 -6.55 0.74
N GLY A 153 7.36 -6.27 2.04
CA GLY A 153 7.88 -7.16 3.09
C GLY A 153 7.13 -8.50 3.19
N ALA A 154 5.80 -8.46 3.06
CA ALA A 154 4.95 -9.66 3.03
C ALA A 154 5.16 -10.46 1.74
N GLY A 155 5.49 -9.76 0.66
CA GLY A 155 5.74 -10.24 -0.69
C GLY A 155 7.03 -11.05 -0.83
N ASP A 156 8.15 -10.40 -0.51
CA ASP A 156 9.53 -10.85 -0.74
C ASP A 156 9.76 -11.50 -2.07
N SER A 157 9.92 -10.62 -3.04
CA SER A 157 10.30 -11.00 -4.38
C SER A 157 11.73 -11.56 -4.45
N ASN A 158 12.57 -11.50 -3.41
CA ASN A 158 14.00 -11.80 -3.49
C ASN A 158 14.67 -11.10 -4.70
N GLY A 159 14.29 -9.85 -4.96
CA GLY A 159 14.77 -9.07 -6.12
C GLY A 159 14.12 -9.47 -7.45
N ALA A 160 13.08 -10.30 -7.46
CA ALA A 160 12.32 -10.58 -8.66
C ALA A 160 11.50 -9.33 -9.09
N PRO A 161 11.27 -9.16 -10.41
CA PRO A 161 10.43 -8.09 -10.93
C PRO A 161 9.03 -8.07 -10.31
N LEU A 162 8.54 -6.88 -10.02
CA LEU A 162 7.20 -6.63 -9.47
C LEU A 162 6.33 -5.98 -10.53
N PRO A 163 5.62 -6.77 -11.38
CA PRO A 163 4.89 -6.24 -12.50
C PRO A 163 3.76 -5.33 -12.03
N SER A 164 3.63 -4.18 -12.70
CA SER A 164 2.46 -3.34 -12.58
C SER A 164 1.28 -3.99 -13.29
N ILE A 165 0.17 -4.20 -12.57
CA ILE A 165 -1.05 -4.83 -13.11
C ILE A 165 -2.05 -3.76 -13.56
N ILE A 166 -2.06 -2.63 -12.87
CA ILE A 166 -2.87 -1.46 -13.19
C ILE A 166 -1.97 -0.24 -13.12
N ASP A 167 -2.05 0.63 -14.11
CA ASP A 167 -1.33 1.90 -14.15
C ASP A 167 -2.24 3.06 -14.61
N GLY A 168 -1.63 4.22 -14.82
CA GLY A 168 -2.29 5.44 -15.25
C GLY A 168 -2.54 6.41 -14.12
N TYR A 169 -3.40 7.40 -14.39
CA TYR A 169 -3.58 8.56 -13.51
C TYR A 169 -5.05 8.83 -13.19
N TRP A 170 -5.28 9.45 -12.04
CA TRP A 170 -6.58 9.98 -11.60
C TRP A 170 -6.39 11.39 -11.05
N MET A 171 -6.99 12.40 -11.70
CA MET A 171 -6.69 13.81 -11.44
C MET A 171 -5.19 14.13 -11.50
N GLY A 172 -4.47 13.46 -12.42
CA GLY A 172 -3.03 13.57 -12.56
C GLY A 172 -2.18 12.85 -11.49
N LEU A 173 -2.79 12.18 -10.50
CA LEU A 173 -2.08 11.37 -9.50
C LEU A 173 -1.93 9.92 -9.98
N SER A 174 -0.76 9.31 -9.79
CA SER A 174 -0.51 7.92 -10.21
C SER A 174 -1.31 6.94 -9.35
N LYS A 175 -2.02 6.04 -10.02
CA LYS A 175 -2.79 4.93 -9.43
C LYS A 175 -2.15 3.56 -9.70
N ARG A 176 -0.84 3.53 -9.92
CA ARG A 176 -0.09 2.28 -10.17
C ARG A 176 -0.32 1.27 -9.05
N SER A 177 -0.62 0.04 -9.44
CA SER A 177 -0.84 -1.09 -8.55
C SER A 177 0.03 -2.26 -9.01
N ILE A 178 0.67 -2.92 -8.06
CA ILE A 178 1.51 -4.08 -8.29
C ILE A 178 0.88 -5.33 -7.68
N GLN A 179 1.24 -6.49 -8.21
CA GLN A 179 0.94 -7.77 -7.60
C GLN A 179 2.26 -8.48 -7.29
N ILE A 180 2.41 -8.92 -6.04
CA ILE A 180 3.59 -9.66 -5.60
C ILE A 180 3.21 -11.15 -5.54
N PRO A 181 3.93 -12.03 -6.25
CA PRO A 181 3.62 -13.45 -6.32
C PRO A 181 3.79 -14.15 -4.97
#